data_AF-A0A7X7LIL5-F1
#
_entry.id   AF-A0A7X7LIL5-F1
#
_cell.length_a   1.000
_cell.length_b   1.000
_cell.length_c   1.000
_cell.angle_alpha   90.00
_cell.angle_beta   90.00
_cell.angle_gamma   90.00
#
_symmetry.space_group_name_H-M   'P 1'
#
loop_
_entity.id
_entity.type
_entity.pdbx_description
1 polymer ?
#
loop_
_entity_poly.entity_id
_entity_poly.type
_entity_poly.pdbx_seq_one_letter_code
_entity_poly.pdbx_strand_id
1 'polypeptide(L)' 'MKFTEEKLEQAVIEIFEAEGYIHLTGEQIHKELPEVLLRDDLKQYLLETFA' A
#
# COMPACT_ATOMS: atom_id res chain seq x y z
N MET A 1 13.33 1.47 -28.31
CA MET A 1 12.46 0.89 -27.24
C MET A 1 12.91 1.46 -25.91
N LYS A 2 12.13 2.34 -25.28
CA LYS A 2 12.43 2.75 -23.89
C LYS A 2 11.95 1.63 -22.97
N PHE A 3 12.89 1.03 -22.25
CA PHE A 3 12.58 0.28 -21.03
C PHE A 3 12.13 1.30 -20.00
N THR A 4 10.85 1.27 -19.67
CA THR A 4 10.25 2.10 -18.62
C THR A 4 10.06 1.24 -17.39
N GLU A 5 10.01 1.87 -16.22
CA GLU A 5 9.74 1.19 -14.94
C GLU A 5 8.48 0.32 -15.02
N GLU A 6 7.42 0.85 -15.64
CA GLU A 6 6.16 0.14 -15.95
C GLU A 6 6.37 -1.17 -16.72
N LYS A 7 7.28 -1.21 -17.70
CA LYS A 7 7.56 -2.43 -18.47
C LYS A 7 8.35 -3.46 -17.67
N LEU A 8 9.21 -2.99 -16.79
CA LEU A 8 9.95 -3.87 -15.88
C LEU A 8 9.01 -4.47 -14.85
N GLU A 9 8.13 -3.66 -14.27
CA GLU A 9 7.10 -4.08 -13.34
C GLU A 9 6.18 -5.15 -13.96
N GLN A 10 5.70 -4.92 -15.18
CA GLN A 10 4.85 -5.89 -15.87
C GLN A 10 5.55 -7.23 -16.10
N ALA A 11 6.81 -7.22 -16.54
CA ALA A 11 7.57 -8.44 -16.76
C ALA A 11 7.81 -9.22 -15.45
N VAL A 12 8.00 -8.51 -14.33
CA VAL A 12 8.16 -9.11 -13.00
C VAL A 12 6.84 -9.72 -12.53
N ILE A 13 5.71 -9.03 -12.72
CA ILE A 13 4.37 -9.55 -12.42
C ILE A 13 4.10 -10.86 -13.17
N GLU A 14 4.37 -10.91 -14.47
CA GLU A 14 4.14 -12.11 -15.30
C GLU A 14 4.95 -13.32 -14.81
N ILE A 15 6.18 -13.11 -14.33
CA ILE A 15 7.02 -14.17 -13.74
C ILE A 15 6.38 -14.71 -12.46
N PHE A 16 5.92 -13.83 -11.58
CA PHE A 16 5.31 -14.22 -10.32
C PHE A 16 3.94 -14.90 -10.50
N GLU A 17 3.15 -14.46 -11.48
CA GLU A 17 1.89 -15.11 -11.85
C GLU A 17 2.11 -16.55 -12.36
N ALA A 18 3.18 -16.77 -13.13
CA ALA A 18 3.56 -18.11 -13.59
C ALA A 18 3.97 -19.05 -12.44
N GLU A 19 4.50 -18.51 -11.35
CA GLU A 19 4.80 -19.28 -10.13
C GLU A 19 3.58 -19.42 -9.18
N GLY A 20 2.43 -18.87 -9.55
CA GLY A 20 1.17 -18.98 -8.80
C GLY A 20 0.97 -17.88 -7.75
N TYR A 21 1.76 -16.80 -7.77
CA TYR A 21 1.53 -15.64 -6.93
C TYR A 21 0.48 -14.72 -7.57
N ILE A 22 -0.45 -14.23 -6.75
CA ILE A 22 -1.49 -13.31 -7.19
C ILE A 22 -0.94 -11.89 -7.12
N HIS A 23 -0.95 -11.19 -8.25
CA HIS A 23 -0.73 -9.76 -8.27
C HIS A 23 -2.00 -9.02 -7.79
N LEU A 24 -1.88 -8.25 -6.72
CA LEU A 24 -2.95 -7.43 -6.16
C LEU A 24 -2.49 -5.99 -6.07
N THR A 25 -3.27 -5.07 -6.64
CA THR A 25 -3.00 -3.64 -6.47
C THR A 25 -3.40 -3.19 -5.06
N GLY A 26 -2.76 -2.13 -4.56
CA GLY A 26 -3.04 -1.58 -3.23
C GLY A 26 -4.50 -1.15 -3.01
N GLU A 27 -5.27 -0.95 -4.09
CA GLU A 27 -6.71 -0.68 -4.07
C GLU A 27 -7.56 -1.95 -3.92
N GLN A 28 -7.09 -3.08 -4.46
CA GLN A 28 -7.75 -4.39 -4.34
C GLN A 28 -7.49 -5.05 -2.99
N ILE A 29 -6.39 -4.67 -2.33
CA ILE A 29 -6.12 -5.09 -0.96
C ILE A 29 -7.15 -4.41 -0.07
N HIS A 30 -8.15 -5.17 0.37
CA HIS A 30 -9.09 -4.73 1.38
C HIS A 30 -8.30 -4.44 2.65
N LYS A 31 -7.99 -3.17 2.86
CA LYS A 31 -7.57 -2.67 4.15
C LYS A 31 -8.85 -2.62 4.96
N GLU A 32 -9.07 -3.64 5.79
CA GLU A 32 -9.87 -3.37 6.97
C GLU A 32 -9.24 -2.13 7.62
N LEU A 33 -10.08 -1.21 8.09
CA LEU A 33 -9.66 -0.13 8.94
C LEU A 33 -9.76 -0.67 10.38
N PRO A 34 -8.88 -1.59 10.86
CA PRO A 34 -8.85 -1.79 12.30
C PRO A 34 -8.38 -0.45 12.83
N GLU A 35 -9.28 0.24 13.54
CA GLU A 35 -9.06 1.46 14.31
C GLU A 35 -7.86 2.28 13.85
N VAL A 36 -8.10 3.38 13.13
CA VAL A 36 -7.05 4.32 12.79
C VAL A 36 -6.48 4.91 14.09
N LEU A 37 -5.54 4.21 14.73
CA LEU A 37 -4.86 4.58 15.98
C LEU A 37 -4.22 5.96 15.82
N LEU A 38 -3.71 6.22 14.61
CA LEU A 38 -3.18 7.51 14.18
C LEU A 38 -4.16 8.69 14.39
N ARG A 39 -5.47 8.49 14.33
CA ARG A 39 -6.43 9.59 14.54
C ARG A 39 -6.53 9.95 16.02
N ASP A 40 -6.55 8.96 16.90
CA ASP A 40 -6.64 9.20 18.33
C ASP A 40 -5.28 9.63 18.90
N ASP A 41 -4.18 9.07 18.40
CA ASP A 41 -2.82 9.53 18.69
C ASP A 41 -2.61 10.99 18.25
N LEU A 42 -3.09 11.35 17.04
CA LEU A 42 -3.02 12.73 16.56
C LEU A 42 -3.85 13.67 17.45
N LYS A 43 -5.05 13.26 17.88
CA LYS A 43 -5.86 14.06 18.81
C LYS A 43 -5.16 14.24 20.15
N GLN A 44 -4.58 13.18 20.71
CA GLN A 44 -3.84 13.27 21.97
C GLN A 44 -2.65 14.23 21.83
N TYR A 45 -1.84 14.07 20.79
CA TYR A 45 -0.71 14.95 20.53
C TYR A 45 -1.12 16.43 20.41
N LEU A 46 -2.20 16.72 19.67
CA LEU A 46 -2.72 18.08 19.52
C LEU A 46 -3.24 18.64 20.86
N LEU A 47 -3.89 17.83 21.68
CA LEU A 47 -4.33 18.26 23.02
C LEU A 47 -3.15 18.55 23.93
N GLU A 48 -2.10 17.72 23.94
CA GLU A 48 -0.92 17.93 24.79
C GLU A 48 -0.08 19.14 24.36
N THR A 49 -0.02 19.43 23.04
CA THR A 49 0.87 20.47 22.50
C THR A 49 0.25 21.86 22.55
N PHE A 50 -1.08 21.96 22.56
CA PHE A 50 -1.81 23.24 22.46
C PHE A 50 -2.74 23.53 23.66
N ALA A 51 -2.64 22.77 24.76
CA ALA A 51 -3.36 23.03 26.02
C ALA A 51 -2.60 23.98 26.96
#